data_AF-A0A2N6CU57-F1
#
_entry.id   AF-A0A2N6CU57-F1
#
_cell.length_a   1.000
_cell.length_b   1.000
_cell.length_c   1.000
_cell.angle_alpha   90.00
_cell.angle_beta   90.00
_cell.angle_gamma   90.00
#
_symmetry.space_group_name_H-M   'P 1'
#
loop_
_entity.id
_entity.type
_entity.pdbx_description
1 polymer ?
#
loop_
_entity_poly.entity_id
_entity_poly.type
_entity_poly.pdbx_seq_one_letter_code
_entity_poly.pdbx_strand_id
1 'polypeptide(L)' 'MSHLKIIKTNAEHQAALAELVRLLDNDPAEGSKEEDELEVLSILVEQYEAVNYPLESPDPVAAIRFRMEQRA' A
#
# COMPACT_ATOMS: atom_id res chain seq x y z
N MET A 1 -17.53 -3.07 -6.08
CA MET A 1 -17.07 -4.25 -6.87
C MET A 1 -17.85 -5.53 -6.51
N SER A 2 -18.26 -6.37 -7.46
CA SER A 2 -19.03 -7.61 -7.14
C SER A 2 -18.18 -8.86 -6.87
N HIS A 3 -16.85 -8.77 -6.90
CA HIS A 3 -15.98 -9.90 -6.60
C HIS A 3 -14.72 -9.45 -5.85
N LEU A 4 -14.69 -9.70 -4.55
CA LEU A 4 -13.48 -9.63 -3.72
C LEU A 4 -12.49 -10.69 -4.22
N LYS A 5 -11.32 -10.25 -4.67
CA LYS A 5 -10.28 -11.13 -5.22
C LYS A 5 -8.93 -10.78 -4.60
N ILE A 6 -8.22 -11.80 -4.15
CA ILE A 6 -6.84 -11.67 -3.67
C ILE A 6 -5.93 -11.24 -4.82
N ILE A 7 -5.08 -10.26 -4.56
CA ILE A 7 -4.04 -9.78 -5.48
C ILE A 7 -2.92 -10.82 -5.54
N LYS A 8 -2.61 -11.33 -6.74
CA LYS A 8 -1.58 -12.35 -6.95
C LYS A 8 -0.50 -11.92 -7.93
N THR A 9 -0.78 -10.90 -8.75
CA THR A 9 0.10 -10.43 -9.81
C THR A 9 0.32 -8.92 -9.70
N ASN A 10 1.44 -8.44 -10.25
CA ASN A 10 1.72 -7.00 -10.30
C ASN A 10 0.64 -6.22 -11.08
N ALA A 11 0.05 -6.82 -12.12
CA ALA A 11 -1.02 -6.16 -12.88
C ALA A 11 -2.29 -5.97 -12.03
N GLU A 12 -2.63 -6.98 -11.21
CA GLU A 12 -3.75 -6.87 -10.25
C GLU A 12 -3.45 -5.86 -9.14
N HIS A 13 -2.20 -5.79 -8.68
CA HIS A 13 -1.76 -4.81 -7.68
C HIS A 13 -1.87 -3.38 -8.22
N GLN A 14 -1.41 -3.14 -9.45
CA GLN A 14 -1.54 -1.83 -10.10
C GLN A 14 -3.01 -1.43 -10.31
N ALA A 15 -3.86 -2.37 -10.71
CA ALA A 15 -5.29 -2.12 -10.85
C ALA A 15 -5.95 -1.81 -9.51
N ALA A 16 -5.59 -2.54 -8.45
CA ALA A 16 -6.05 -2.29 -7.09
C ALA A 16 -5.60 -0.92 -6.57
N LEU A 17 -4.34 -0.53 -6.81
CA LEU A 17 -3.83 0.79 -6.45
C LEU A 17 -4.57 1.92 -7.18
N ALA A 18 -4.81 1.78 -8.49
CA ALA A 18 -5.53 2.77 -9.27
C ALA A 18 -6.96 2.98 -8.75
N GLU A 19 -7.64 1.90 -8.38
CA GLU A 19 -8.97 1.99 -7.79
C GLU A 19 -8.94 2.58 -6.38
N LEU A 20 -7.95 2.22 -5.56
CA LEU A 20 -7.80 2.78 -4.22
C LEU A 20 -7.63 4.30 -4.26
N VAL A 21 -6.80 4.80 -5.18
CA VAL A 21 -6.67 6.25 -5.44
C VAL A 21 -8.00 6.85 -5.90
N ARG A 22 -8.69 6.18 -6.84
CA ARG A 22 -10.00 6.64 -7.31
C ARG A 22 -11.02 6.74 -6.17
N LEU A 23 -11.03 5.78 -5.24
CA LEU A 23 -11.92 5.78 -4.07
C LEU A 23 -11.55 6.90 -3.11
N LEU A 24 -10.27 7.10 -2.80
CA LEU A 24 -9.80 8.22 -1.98
C LEU A 24 -10.18 9.58 -2.55
N ASP A 25 -10.03 9.77 -3.87
CA ASP A 25 -10.38 11.00 -4.55
C ASP A 25 -11.89 11.31 -4.52
N ASN A 26 -12.74 10.29 -4.32
CA ASN A 26 -14.18 10.48 -4.20
C ASN A 26 -14.64 10.90 -2.80
N ASP A 27 -13.75 10.90 -1.80
CA ASP A 27 -14.03 11.25 -0.41
C ASP A 27 -15.30 10.54 0.12
N PRO A 28 -15.29 9.19 0.21
CA PRO A 28 -16.46 8.41 0.58
C PRO A 28 -16.92 8.77 1.99
N ALA A 29 -18.24 8.87 2.16
CA ALA A 29 -18.83 9.16 3.46
C ALA A 29 -18.54 8.02 4.45
N GLU A 30 -18.39 8.35 5.72
CA GLU A 30 -18.25 7.38 6.81
C GLU A 30 -19.48 6.46 6.88
N GLY A 31 -19.24 5.16 7.00
CA GLY A 31 -20.24 4.09 6.95
C GLY A 31 -20.83 3.83 5.56
N SER A 32 -20.25 4.40 4.50
CA SER A 32 -20.67 4.12 3.13
C SER A 32 -20.06 2.81 2.63
N LYS A 33 -20.72 2.23 1.63
CA LYS A 33 -20.20 1.03 0.96
C LYS A 33 -18.85 1.29 0.28
N GLU A 34 -18.65 2.51 -0.20
CA GLU A 34 -17.42 2.96 -0.83
C GLU A 34 -16.27 3.06 0.18
N GLU A 35 -16.54 3.46 1.43
CA GLU A 35 -15.56 3.41 2.53
C GLU A 35 -15.19 1.95 2.85
N ASP A 36 -16.19 1.07 3.01
CA ASP A 36 -15.93 -0.37 3.23
C ASP A 36 -15.07 -0.96 2.10
N GLU A 37 -15.36 -0.60 0.85
CA GLU A 37 -14.58 -1.02 -0.32
C GLU A 37 -13.15 -0.46 -0.27
N LEU A 38 -12.96 0.79 0.16
CA LEU A 38 -11.66 1.42 0.32
C LEU A 38 -10.81 0.73 1.40
N GLU A 39 -11.41 0.43 2.56
CA GLU A 39 -10.72 -0.24 3.67
C GLU A 39 -10.25 -1.64 3.25
N VAL A 40 -11.15 -2.43 2.64
CA VAL A 40 -10.82 -3.78 2.16
C VAL A 40 -9.68 -3.73 1.13
N LEU A 41 -9.75 -2.79 0.18
CA LEU A 41 -8.75 -2.68 -0.88
C LEU A 41 -7.37 -2.28 -0.30
N SER A 42 -7.36 -1.42 0.71
CA SER A 42 -6.15 -1.01 1.43
C SER A 42 -5.44 -2.21 2.06
N ILE A 43 -6.19 -3.07 2.77
CA ILE A 43 -5.64 -4.28 3.40
C ILE A 43 -5.09 -5.25 2.36
N LEU A 44 -5.78 -5.43 1.22
CA LEU A 44 -5.33 -6.33 0.16
C LEU A 44 -4.03 -5.85 -0.49
N VAL A 45 -3.90 -4.54 -0.73
CA VAL A 45 -2.68 -3.94 -1.26
C VAL A 45 -1.52 -4.10 -0.28
N GLU A 46 -1.73 -3.77 1.00
CA GLU A 46 -0.71 -3.92 2.05
C GLU A 46 -0.21 -5.37 2.17
N GLN A 47 -1.13 -6.34 2.20
CA GLN A 47 -0.77 -7.75 2.29
C GLN A 47 0.04 -8.23 1.06
N TYR A 48 -0.29 -7.74 -0.14
CA TYR A 48 0.49 -8.05 -1.33
C TYR A 48 1.89 -7.45 -1.24
N GLU A 49 2.00 -6.20 -0.82
CA GLU A 49 3.29 -5.50 -0.68
C GLU A 49 4.17 -6.12 0.40
N ALA A 50 3.63 -6.48 1.55
CA ALA A 50 4.40 -7.14 2.61
C ALA A 50 5.07 -8.45 2.14
N VAL A 51 4.42 -9.18 1.22
CA VAL A 51 4.94 -10.45 0.68
C VAL A 51 5.90 -10.22 -0.49
N ASN A 52 5.62 -9.28 -1.39
CA ASN A 52 6.36 -9.09 -2.64
C ASN A 52 7.44 -8.01 -2.57
N TYR A 53 7.26 -7.04 -1.69
CA TYR A 53 8.14 -5.89 -1.44
C TYR A 53 8.45 -5.78 0.06
N PRO A 54 9.08 -6.80 0.66
CA PRO A 54 9.46 -6.72 2.07
C PRO A 54 10.33 -5.48 2.29
N LEU A 55 10.01 -4.70 3.32
CA LEU A 55 10.83 -3.57 3.73
C LEU A 55 12.22 -4.10 4.11
N GLU A 56 13.19 -3.95 3.20
CA GLU A 56 14.58 -4.20 3.56
C GLU A 56 14.96 -3.20 4.65
N SER A 57 15.41 -3.73 5.79
CA SER A 57 16.01 -2.87 6.80
C SER A 57 17.16 -2.12 6.14
N PRO A 58 17.27 -0.78 6.32
CA PRO A 58 18.38 -0.04 5.75
C PRO A 58 19.67 -0.70 6.21
N ASP A 59 20.62 -0.89 5.29
CA ASP A 59 21.92 -1.48 5.62
C ASP A 59 22.47 -0.77 6.88
N PRO A 60 22.71 -1.50 7.99
CA PRO A 60 23.13 -0.90 9.23
C PRO A 60 24.35 0.01 9.05
N VAL A 61 25.25 -0.31 8.13
CA VAL A 61 26.42 0.51 7.84
C VAL A 61 26.04 1.80 7.10
N ALA A 62 25.15 1.73 6.11
CA ALA A 62 24.59 2.90 5.44
C ALA A 62 23.84 3.83 6.41
N ALA A 63 23.05 3.28 7.34
CA ALA A 63 22.34 4.04 8.35
C ALA A 63 23.28 4.80 9.32
N ILE A 64 24.40 4.18 9.72
CA ILE A 64 25.44 4.82 10.54
C ILE A 64 26.12 5.94 9.74
N ARG A 65 26.51 5.69 8.48
CA ARG A 65 27.13 6.71 7.61
C ARG A 65 26.24 7.93 7.42
N PHE A 66 24.96 7.73 7.12
CA PHE A 66 23.99 8.83 7.00
C PHE A 66 23.92 9.69 8.27
N ARG A 67 23.95 9.06 9.46
CA ARG A 67 23.99 9.78 10.75
C ARG A 67 25.29 10.54 10.99
N MET A 68 26.42 10.06 10.48
CA MET A 68 27.70 10.76 10.55
C MET A 68 27.70 11.99 9.64
N GLU A 69 27.21 11.87 8.41
CA GLU A 69 27.11 12.98 7.44
C GLU A 69 26.18 14.10 7.92
N GLN A 70 25.04 13.77 8.54
CA GLN A 70 24.13 14.79 9.08
C GLN A 70 24.68 15.58 10.29
N ARG A 71 25.76 15.10 10.92
CA ARG A 71 26.41 15.77 12.06
C ARG A 71 27.67 16.55 11.68
N ALA A 72 28.06 16.53 10.40
CA ALA A 72 29.23 17.23 9.88
C ALA A 72 28.97 18.73 9.68
#